data_AF-A0A1I6UMU8-F1
#
_entry.id   AF-A0A1I6UMU8-F1
#
_cell.length_a   1.000
_cell.length_b   1.000
_cell.length_c   1.000
_cell.angle_alpha   90.00
_cell.angle_beta   90.00
_cell.angle_gamma   90.00
#
_symmetry.space_group_name_H-M   'P 1'
#
loop_
_entity.id
_entity.type
_entity.pdbx_description
1 polymer ?
#
loop_
_entity_poly.entity_id
_entity_poly.type
_entity_poly.pdbx_seq_one_letter_code
_entity_poly.pdbx_strand_id
1 'polypeptide(L)'
;MIDTSLWKRDEKSQASGTRAKFWLLEPETDLKSPTRHLFKVPTEGTGGHWAEFIASEVGMRLGFNTAEVRLAEHKGMIGTISKNFRVKAEELYEGGDLFLAQFENFDRRSLTYYELPHIIDILSAYDLEKAFVTVPVYDAIIANNDRHCDNWGVLSGPKGIRLTPIYDNGSSLGFNETREKK
;
A
#
# COMPACT_ATOMS: atom_id res chain seq x y z
N MET A 1 3.07 -19.21 -5.55
CA MET A 1 1.76 -18.67 -5.11
C MET A 1 1.46 -19.30 -3.75
N ILE A 2 0.95 -18.52 -2.80
CA ILE A 2 0.67 -19.00 -1.44
C ILE A 2 -0.81 -19.40 -1.35
N ASP A 3 -1.11 -20.61 -0.89
CA ASP A 3 -2.48 -21.01 -0.57
C ASP A 3 -2.86 -20.48 0.81
N THR A 4 -3.89 -19.65 0.85
CA THR A 4 -4.39 -18.99 2.06
C THR A 4 -5.77 -19.49 2.45
N SER A 5 -6.27 -20.57 1.83
CA SER A 5 -7.63 -21.07 2.02
C SER A 5 -7.94 -21.48 3.46
N LEU A 6 -6.92 -21.91 4.20
CA LEU A 6 -7.00 -22.29 5.62
C LEU A 6 -6.62 -21.16 6.58
N TRP A 7 -6.21 -19.99 6.08
CA TRP A 7 -5.83 -18.87 6.94
C TRP A 7 -7.07 -18.28 7.61
N LYS A 8 -6.96 -17.98 8.91
CA LYS A 8 -8.08 -17.44 9.67
C LYS A 8 -8.31 -15.98 9.29
N ARG A 9 -9.57 -15.60 9.06
CA ARG A 9 -9.95 -14.20 8.84
C ARG A 9 -9.85 -13.41 10.14
N ASP A 10 -9.23 -12.23 10.07
CA ASP A 10 -9.30 -11.22 11.13
C ASP A 10 -10.47 -10.28 10.86
N GLU A 11 -11.57 -10.50 11.58
CA GLU A 11 -12.81 -9.74 11.46
C GLU A 11 -12.79 -8.44 12.28
N LYS A 12 -11.79 -8.25 13.14
CA LYS A 12 -11.69 -7.06 14.01
C LYS A 12 -10.97 -5.92 13.31
N SER A 13 -10.01 -6.24 12.45
CA SER A 13 -9.22 -5.24 11.73
C SER A 13 -10.00 -4.70 10.53
N GLN A 14 -10.08 -3.37 10.41
CA GLN A 14 -10.61 -2.71 9.22
C GLN A 14 -9.53 -2.57 8.14
N ALA A 15 -9.95 -2.54 6.88
CA ALA A 15 -9.10 -2.20 5.75
C ALA A 15 -9.70 -0.98 5.04
N SER A 16 -8.90 0.08 4.85
CA SER A 16 -9.29 1.29 4.13
C SER A 16 -9.26 1.07 2.62
N GLY A 17 -9.99 1.84 1.81
CA GLY A 17 -9.97 1.79 0.34
C GLY A 17 -11.17 1.07 -0.29
N THR A 18 -11.32 1.23 -1.61
CA THR A 18 -12.56 0.88 -2.34
C THR A 18 -12.63 -0.55 -2.85
N ARG A 19 -11.47 -1.15 -3.18
CA ARG A 19 -11.41 -2.53 -3.69
C ARG A 19 -11.62 -3.54 -2.56
N ALA A 20 -12.32 -4.63 -2.85
CA ALA A 20 -12.61 -5.67 -1.88
C ALA A 20 -11.33 -6.30 -1.31
N LYS A 21 -11.25 -6.37 0.02
CA LYS A 21 -10.08 -6.88 0.74
C LYS A 21 -10.42 -7.28 2.17
N PHE A 22 -9.62 -8.16 2.73
CA PHE A 22 -9.81 -8.64 4.10
C PHE A 22 -8.49 -9.10 4.71
N TRP A 23 -8.41 -8.98 6.03
CA TRP A 23 -7.24 -9.42 6.78
C TRP A 23 -7.27 -10.92 7.04
N LEU A 24 -6.12 -11.56 6.86
CA LEU A 24 -5.85 -12.96 7.16
C LEU A 24 -4.71 -13.06 8.18
N LEU A 25 -4.79 -14.08 9.03
CA LEU A 25 -3.75 -14.44 9.99
C LEU A 25 -2.91 -15.58 9.40
N GLU A 26 -1.60 -15.34 9.30
CA GLU A 26 -0.65 -16.36 8.90
C GLU A 26 -0.58 -17.48 9.95
N PRO A 27 -0.73 -18.76 9.56
CA PRO A 27 -0.63 -19.90 10.47
C PRO A 27 0.71 -19.94 11.20
N GLU A 28 0.73 -20.55 12.38
CA GLU A 28 1.96 -20.84 13.15
C GLU A 28 2.77 -19.59 13.57
N THR A 29 2.16 -18.41 13.50
CA THR A 29 2.74 -17.18 14.04
C THR A 29 2.42 -17.02 15.53
N ASP A 30 3.15 -16.14 16.22
CA ASP A 30 2.95 -15.89 17.65
C ASP A 30 1.48 -15.55 17.94
N LEU A 31 0.81 -16.40 18.72
CA LEU A 31 -0.60 -16.23 19.08
C LEU A 31 -0.88 -14.91 19.82
N LYS A 32 0.13 -14.31 20.47
CA LYS A 32 0.01 -13.00 21.14
C LYS A 32 0.16 -11.83 20.17
N SER A 33 0.80 -12.04 19.01
CA SER A 33 1.05 -11.04 17.99
C SER A 33 1.11 -11.68 16.59
N PRO A 34 -0.01 -12.19 16.07
CA PRO A 34 -0.01 -12.96 14.83
C PRO A 34 0.35 -12.06 13.63
N THR A 35 1.08 -12.62 12.66
CA THR A 35 1.39 -11.90 11.43
C THR A 35 0.12 -11.77 10.61
N ARG A 36 -0.22 -10.52 10.27
CA ARG A 36 -1.40 -10.19 9.49
C ARG A 36 -1.03 -9.92 8.04
N HIS A 37 -1.85 -10.42 7.14
CA HIS A 37 -1.73 -10.17 5.71
C HIS A 37 -3.07 -9.66 5.17
N LEU A 38 -3.03 -8.63 4.33
CA LEU A 38 -4.20 -8.11 3.65
C LEU A 38 -4.36 -8.84 2.32
N PHE A 39 -5.39 -9.68 2.22
CA PHE A 39 -5.76 -10.27 0.94
C PHE A 39 -6.50 -9.22 0.10
N LYS A 40 -5.98 -8.89 -1.08
CA LYS A 40 -6.62 -7.98 -2.05
C LYS A 40 -7.25 -8.82 -3.15
N VAL A 41 -8.58 -8.69 -3.29
CA VAL A 41 -9.34 -9.31 -4.38
C VAL A 41 -9.01 -8.58 -5.69
N PRO A 42 -8.68 -9.29 -6.79
CA PRO A 42 -8.39 -8.64 -8.05
C PRO A 42 -9.64 -7.97 -8.62
N THR A 43 -9.44 -6.87 -9.36
CA THR A 43 -10.49 -6.35 -10.24
C THR A 43 -10.53 -7.18 -11.51
N GLU A 44 -11.70 -7.74 -11.81
CA GLU A 44 -11.91 -8.57 -13.00
C GLU A 44 -11.52 -7.83 -14.28
N GLY A 45 -10.94 -8.55 -15.24
CA GLY A 45 -10.47 -7.97 -16.50
C GLY A 45 -9.19 -7.13 -16.40
N THR A 46 -8.58 -7.03 -15.21
CA THR A 46 -7.34 -6.28 -15.00
C THR A 46 -6.20 -7.17 -14.52
N GLY A 47 -4.99 -6.68 -14.77
CA GLY A 47 -3.71 -7.19 -14.31
C GLY A 47 -3.26 -6.70 -12.93
N GLY A 48 -4.12 -6.04 -12.16
CA GLY A 48 -3.69 -5.35 -10.94
C GLY A 48 -2.98 -6.23 -9.90
N HIS A 49 -3.34 -7.52 -9.84
CA HIS A 49 -2.73 -8.49 -8.94
C HIS A 49 -1.28 -8.84 -9.33
N TRP A 50 -0.99 -9.06 -10.62
CA TRP A 50 0.38 -9.29 -11.06
C TRP A 50 1.20 -7.99 -11.03
N ALA A 51 0.57 -6.84 -11.34
CA ALA A 51 1.23 -5.55 -11.29
C ALA A 51 1.69 -5.20 -9.86
N GLU A 52 0.82 -5.38 -8.86
CA GLU A 52 1.14 -5.20 -7.44
C GLU A 52 2.33 -6.08 -7.03
N PHE A 53 2.30 -7.36 -7.38
CA PHE A 53 3.36 -8.31 -7.05
C PHE A 53 4.70 -7.96 -7.72
N ILE A 54 4.70 -7.74 -9.03
CA ILE A 54 5.92 -7.42 -9.78
C ILE A 54 6.51 -6.09 -9.31
N ALA A 55 5.68 -5.06 -9.11
CA ALA A 55 6.15 -3.80 -8.57
C ALA A 55 6.82 -4.04 -7.21
N SER A 56 6.15 -4.65 -6.24
CA SER A 56 6.74 -4.94 -4.92
C SER A 56 8.11 -5.62 -5.01
N GLU A 57 8.25 -6.65 -5.84
CA GLU A 57 9.51 -7.39 -6.06
C GLU A 57 10.60 -6.55 -6.74
N VAL A 58 10.25 -5.79 -7.77
CA VAL A 58 11.19 -4.91 -8.47
C VAL A 58 11.70 -3.82 -7.54
N GLY A 59 10.82 -3.14 -6.80
CA GLY A 59 11.21 -2.11 -5.84
C GLY A 59 12.17 -2.64 -4.78
N MET A 60 11.86 -3.79 -4.19
CA MET A 60 12.74 -4.44 -3.21
C MET A 60 14.12 -4.76 -3.80
N ARG A 61 14.19 -5.29 -5.02
CA ARG A 61 15.46 -5.60 -5.71
C ARG A 61 16.26 -4.36 -6.10
N LEU A 62 15.60 -3.24 -6.33
CA LEU A 62 16.22 -1.95 -6.60
C LEU A 62 16.60 -1.18 -5.32
N GLY A 63 16.30 -1.73 -4.14
CA GLY A 63 16.63 -1.12 -2.85
C GLY A 63 15.58 -0.11 -2.34
N PHE A 64 14.41 -0.03 -2.96
CA PHE A 64 13.29 0.74 -2.42
C PHE A 64 12.62 -0.03 -1.28
N ASN A 65 12.17 0.70 -0.27
CA ASN A 65 11.36 0.15 0.81
C ASN A 65 9.92 -0.06 0.34
N THR A 66 9.64 -1.18 -0.32
CA THR A 66 8.28 -1.57 -0.76
C THR A 66 7.60 -2.50 0.26
N ALA A 67 6.27 -2.45 0.34
CA ALA A 67 5.52 -3.43 1.12
C ALA A 67 5.70 -4.84 0.53
N GLU A 68 5.85 -5.84 1.40
CA GLU A 68 6.01 -7.24 0.97
C GLU A 68 4.69 -7.77 0.40
N VAL A 69 4.70 -8.14 -0.88
CA VAL A 69 3.54 -8.70 -1.59
C VAL A 69 3.86 -10.07 -2.15
N ARG A 70 2.88 -10.98 -2.09
CA ARG A 70 2.92 -12.29 -2.73
C ARG A 70 1.64 -12.54 -3.50
N LEU A 71 1.74 -13.24 -4.63
CA LEU A 71 0.57 -13.85 -5.26
C LEU A 71 0.01 -14.94 -4.35
N ALA A 72 -1.30 -14.95 -4.18
CA ALA A 72 -2.00 -15.90 -3.33
C ALA A 72 -3.26 -16.45 -3.98
N GLU A 73 -3.64 -17.64 -3.57
CA GLU A 73 -4.96 -18.22 -3.82
C GLU A 73 -5.74 -18.27 -2.50
N HIS A 74 -7.00 -17.87 -2.52
CA HIS A 74 -7.92 -17.99 -1.39
C HIS A 74 -9.22 -18.62 -1.86
N LYS A 75 -9.46 -19.89 -1.51
CA LYS A 75 -10.70 -20.62 -1.85
C LYS A 75 -11.02 -20.55 -3.35
N GLY A 76 -10.02 -20.81 -4.20
CA GLY A 76 -10.13 -20.77 -5.66
C GLY A 76 -10.03 -19.37 -6.29
N MET A 77 -9.91 -18.30 -5.49
CA MET A 77 -9.72 -16.94 -5.98
C MET A 77 -8.23 -16.55 -5.97
N ILE A 78 -7.67 -16.23 -7.14
CA ILE A 78 -6.31 -15.70 -7.26
C ILE A 78 -6.31 -14.22 -6.93
N GLY A 79 -5.40 -13.76 -6.08
CA GLY A 79 -5.23 -12.36 -5.72
C GLY A 79 -3.82 -12.11 -5.20
N THR A 80 -3.69 -11.12 -4.32
CA THR A 80 -2.43 -10.86 -3.61
C THR A 80 -2.64 -10.86 -2.11
N ILE A 81 -1.60 -11.24 -1.37
CA ILE A 81 -1.47 -10.91 0.04
C ILE A 81 -0.35 -9.89 0.24
N SER A 82 -0.65 -8.86 1.03
CA SER A 82 0.32 -7.84 1.44
C SER A 82 0.56 -7.96 2.94
N LYS A 83 1.81 -8.13 3.35
CA LYS A 83 2.15 -8.27 4.78
C LYS A 83 1.94 -6.95 5.50
N ASN A 84 1.32 -6.98 6.67
CA ASN A 84 1.13 -5.79 7.49
C ASN A 84 2.50 -5.26 7.96
N PHE A 85 2.88 -4.08 7.48
CA PHE A 85 4.14 -3.42 7.81
C PHE A 85 4.12 -2.63 9.11
N ARG A 86 2.95 -2.50 9.74
CA ARG A 86 2.76 -1.77 11.00
C ARG A 86 3.08 -2.68 12.17
N VAL A 87 3.96 -2.24 13.07
CA VAL A 87 4.13 -2.92 14.37
C VAL A 87 3.05 -2.46 15.35
N LYS A 88 2.74 -3.27 16.37
CA LYS A 88 1.58 -3.03 17.27
C LYS A 88 1.60 -1.68 17.99
N ALA A 89 2.78 -1.10 18.22
CA ALA A 89 2.94 0.19 18.89
C ALA A 89 2.91 1.39 17.93
N GLU A 90 2.74 1.17 16.62
CA GLU A 90 2.66 2.22 15.62
C GLU A 90 1.20 2.47 15.21
N GLU A 91 0.91 3.74 14.91
CA GLU A 91 -0.32 4.19 14.26
C GLU A 91 -0.01 4.65 12.85
N LEU A 92 -0.90 4.35 11.91
CA LEU A 92 -0.79 4.74 10.51
C LEU A 92 -1.59 6.02 10.29
N TYR A 93 -0.95 7.03 9.72
CA TYR A 93 -1.59 8.22 9.16
C TYR A 93 -1.33 8.23 7.66
N GLU A 94 -2.39 8.11 6.88
CA GLU A 94 -2.31 8.22 5.43
C GLU A 94 -1.98 9.68 5.06
N GLY A 95 -1.40 9.92 3.87
CA GLY A 95 -1.13 11.28 3.40
C GLY A 95 -2.39 12.16 3.46
N GLY A 96 -3.56 11.61 3.14
CA GLY A 96 -4.84 12.29 3.27
C GLY A 96 -5.14 12.79 4.69
N ASP A 97 -4.72 12.07 5.74
CA ASP A 97 -4.87 12.54 7.13
C ASP A 97 -3.99 13.76 7.41
N LEU A 98 -2.76 13.74 6.90
CA LEU A 98 -1.82 14.85 7.07
C LEU A 98 -2.31 16.11 6.36
N PHE A 99 -2.87 15.96 5.16
CA PHE A 99 -3.45 17.07 4.42
C PHE A 99 -4.71 17.63 5.08
N LEU A 100 -5.60 16.78 5.61
CA LEU A 100 -6.77 17.22 6.39
C LEU A 100 -6.37 18.00 7.65
N ALA A 101 -5.25 17.66 8.28
CA ALA A 101 -4.74 18.38 9.44
C ALA A 101 -4.17 19.77 9.08
N GLN A 102 -3.65 19.94 7.87
CA GLN A 102 -2.98 21.17 7.43
C GLN A 102 -3.91 22.14 6.69
N PHE A 103 -4.85 21.63 5.89
CA PHE A 103 -5.67 22.41 4.98
C PHE A 103 -7.16 22.19 5.25
N GLU A 104 -7.84 23.19 5.81
CA GLU A 104 -9.26 23.13 6.21
C GLU A 104 -10.20 22.69 5.07
N ASN A 105 -9.90 23.11 3.84
CA ASN A 105 -10.71 22.80 2.65
C ASN A 105 -10.16 21.63 1.82
N PHE A 106 -9.26 20.81 2.39
CA PHE A 106 -8.79 19.61 1.71
C PHE A 106 -9.89 18.56 1.61
N ASP A 107 -10.09 18.03 0.41
CA ASP A 107 -10.96 16.89 0.17
C ASP A 107 -10.15 15.80 -0.54
N ARG A 108 -10.20 14.59 0.01
CA ARG A 108 -9.47 13.42 -0.51
C ARG A 108 -9.93 13.03 -1.91
N ARG A 109 -11.10 13.49 -2.38
CA ARG A 109 -11.62 13.20 -3.73
C ARG A 109 -11.21 14.25 -4.75
N SER A 110 -11.28 15.53 -4.41
CA SER A 110 -10.84 16.60 -5.32
C SER A 110 -9.32 16.74 -5.38
N LEU A 111 -8.61 16.27 -4.33
CA LEU A 111 -7.16 16.39 -4.19
C LEU A 111 -6.68 17.85 -4.31
N THR A 112 -7.50 18.81 -3.90
CA THR A 112 -7.12 20.23 -3.81
C THR A 112 -5.87 20.33 -2.94
N TYR A 113 -4.88 21.14 -3.32
CA TYR A 113 -3.57 21.25 -2.64
C TYR A 113 -2.66 20.03 -2.73
N TYR A 114 -3.08 18.88 -3.28
CA TYR A 114 -2.24 17.69 -3.36
C TYR A 114 -1.15 17.85 -4.44
N GLU A 115 -0.08 18.53 -4.07
CA GLU A 115 1.06 18.85 -4.92
C GLU A 115 2.35 18.55 -4.16
N LEU A 116 3.40 18.17 -4.89
CA LEU A 116 4.68 17.80 -4.29
C LEU A 116 5.25 18.86 -3.32
N PRO A 117 5.16 20.18 -3.58
CA PRO A 117 5.62 21.19 -2.61
C PRO A 117 4.89 21.12 -1.27
N HIS A 118 3.57 20.91 -1.26
CA HIS A 118 2.80 20.76 -0.02
C HIS A 118 3.14 19.46 0.70
N ILE A 119 3.38 18.36 -0.04
CA ILE A 119 3.85 17.11 0.57
C ILE A 119 5.21 17.32 1.25
N ILE A 120 6.14 17.99 0.56
CA ILE A 120 7.47 18.30 1.10
C ILE A 120 7.35 19.17 2.36
N ASP A 121 6.53 20.22 2.33
CA ASP A 121 6.32 21.13 3.47
C ASP A 121 5.78 20.37 4.69
N ILE A 122 4.71 19.58 4.51
CA ILE A 122 4.13 18.74 5.56
C ILE A 122 5.16 17.78 6.15
N LEU A 123 5.97 17.13 5.30
CA LEU A 123 6.94 16.12 5.74
C LEU A 123 8.23 16.71 6.31
N SER A 124 8.53 17.98 6.02
CA SER A 124 9.69 18.68 6.58
C SER A 124 9.57 18.88 8.09
N ALA A 125 8.34 18.95 8.62
CA ALA A 125 8.09 18.98 10.07
C ALA A 125 8.55 17.68 10.79
N TYR A 126 8.86 16.63 10.04
CA TYR A 126 9.26 15.31 10.54
C TYR A 126 10.60 14.84 9.99
N ASP A 127 11.35 15.68 9.26
CA ASP A 127 12.60 15.34 8.56
C ASP A 127 12.45 14.17 7.56
N LEU A 128 11.25 14.03 6.93
CA LEU A 128 10.93 12.93 6.02
C LEU A 128 10.88 13.34 4.53
N GLU A 129 11.02 14.63 4.23
CA GLU A 129 10.85 15.19 2.89
C GLU A 129 11.83 14.61 1.88
N LYS A 130 13.10 14.41 2.28
CA LYS A 130 14.12 13.80 1.42
C LYS A 130 13.85 12.33 1.14
N ALA A 131 13.39 11.60 2.15
CA ALA A 131 13.04 10.19 2.00
C ALA A 131 11.82 10.02 1.09
N PHE A 132 10.87 10.96 1.14
CA PHE A 132 9.65 10.90 0.34
C PHE A 132 9.93 10.98 -1.16
N VAL A 133 10.96 11.71 -1.61
CA VAL A 133 11.33 11.80 -3.04
C VAL A 133 11.54 10.42 -3.69
N THR A 134 11.87 9.40 -2.90
CA THR A 134 12.00 8.03 -3.40
C THR A 134 10.68 7.46 -3.94
N VAL A 135 9.52 7.91 -3.43
CA VAL A 135 8.18 7.46 -3.84
C VAL A 135 7.86 7.85 -5.29
N PRO A 136 7.85 9.14 -5.69
CA PRO A 136 7.58 9.51 -7.08
C PRO A 136 8.67 9.04 -8.06
N VAL A 137 9.93 8.93 -7.63
CA VAL A 137 11.00 8.33 -8.46
C VAL A 137 10.67 6.87 -8.77
N TYR A 138 10.24 6.12 -7.76
CA TYR A 138 9.84 4.74 -7.93
C TYR A 138 8.56 4.60 -8.77
N ASP A 139 7.57 5.48 -8.57
CA ASP A 139 6.34 5.50 -9.38
C ASP A 139 6.64 5.74 -10.86
N ALA A 140 7.65 6.56 -11.18
CA ALA A 140 8.10 6.76 -12.56
C ALA A 140 8.73 5.50 -13.16
N ILE A 141 9.42 4.67 -12.37
CA ILE A 141 10.04 3.41 -12.84
C ILE A 141 8.95 2.38 -13.20
N ILE A 142 7.89 2.30 -12.41
CA ILE A 142 6.81 1.31 -12.62
C ILE A 142 5.61 1.87 -13.39
N ALA A 143 5.65 3.16 -13.76
CA ALA A 143 4.53 3.89 -14.33
C ALA A 143 3.24 3.74 -13.50
N ASN A 144 3.33 4.02 -12.20
CA ASN A 144 2.15 4.03 -11.33
C ASN A 144 1.34 5.31 -11.58
N ASN A 145 0.08 5.13 -11.96
CA ASN A 145 -0.78 6.24 -12.36
C ASN A 145 -1.75 6.68 -11.25
N ASP A 146 -1.65 6.09 -10.05
CA ASP A 146 -2.66 6.21 -8.99
C ASP A 146 -2.04 6.43 -7.59
N ARG A 147 -0.94 7.18 -7.51
CA ARG A 147 -0.34 7.59 -6.22
C ARG A 147 -1.10 8.78 -5.62
N HIS A 148 -2.34 8.55 -5.22
CA HIS A 148 -3.14 9.55 -4.49
C HIS A 148 -2.78 9.58 -2.99
N CYS A 149 -3.38 10.53 -2.27
CA CYS A 149 -3.04 10.83 -0.87
C CYS A 149 -3.21 9.66 0.12
N ASP A 150 -3.95 8.61 -0.22
CA ASP A 150 -4.15 7.45 0.68
C ASP A 150 -3.20 6.29 0.36
N ASN A 151 -2.47 6.37 -0.76
CA ASN A 151 -1.52 5.35 -1.21
C ASN A 151 -0.08 5.62 -0.73
N TRP A 152 0.07 6.45 0.30
CA TRP A 152 1.31 6.64 1.05
C TRP A 152 0.95 7.18 2.45
N GLY A 153 1.92 7.21 3.36
CA GLY A 153 1.69 7.77 4.68
C GLY A 153 2.89 7.67 5.59
N VAL A 154 2.65 7.95 6.87
CA VAL A 154 3.63 7.85 7.94
C VAL A 154 3.14 6.91 9.03
N LEU A 155 4.10 6.29 9.72
CA LEU A 155 3.87 5.51 10.92
C LEU A 155 4.45 6.26 12.10
N SER A 156 3.61 6.54 13.10
CA SER A 156 4.00 7.19 14.35
C SER A 156 4.03 6.16 15.46
N GLY A 157 5.12 6.09 16.23
CA GLY A 157 5.23 5.19 17.36
C GLY A 157 6.35 5.59 18.34
N PRO A 158 6.67 4.73 19.32
CA PRO A 158 7.64 5.06 20.38
C PRO A 158 9.06 5.37 19.89
N LYS A 159 9.40 4.99 18.66
CA LYS A 159 10.71 5.25 18.04
C LYS A 159 10.72 6.51 17.16
N GLY A 160 9.64 7.28 17.16
CA GLY A 160 9.44 8.44 16.30
C GLY A 160 8.54 8.15 15.11
N ILE A 161 8.62 9.03 14.11
CA ILE A 161 7.79 8.99 12.90
C ILE A 161 8.66 8.53 11.73
N ARG A 162 8.13 7.66 10.88
CA ARG A 162 8.80 7.17 9.67
C ARG A 162 7.82 7.05 8.51
N LEU A 163 8.32 7.10 7.28
CA LEU A 163 7.51 6.76 6.12
C LEU A 163 7.08 5.28 6.14
N THR A 164 5.88 5.02 5.64
CA THR A 164 5.44 3.66 5.30
C THR A 164 6.32 3.09 4.19
N PRO A 165 6.43 1.75 4.06
CA PRO A 165 6.87 1.15 2.82
C PRO A 165 5.95 1.56 1.67
N ILE A 166 6.44 1.64 0.45
CA ILE A 166 5.61 1.95 -0.73
C ILE A 166 4.65 0.78 -0.96
N TYR A 167 3.34 1.04 -0.86
CA TYR A 167 2.25 0.05 -1.00
C TYR A 167 1.23 0.50 -2.04
N ASP A 168 0.28 -0.38 -2.41
CA ASP A 168 -0.74 -0.12 -3.45
C ASP A 168 -0.13 0.33 -4.79
N ASN A 169 0.61 -0.60 -5.39
CA ASN A 169 1.26 -0.46 -6.69
C ASN A 169 0.46 -1.15 -7.82
N GLY A 170 -0.74 -1.64 -7.55
CA GLY A 170 -1.53 -2.42 -8.50
C GLY A 170 -2.01 -1.63 -9.72
N SER A 171 -1.97 -0.29 -9.66
CA SER A 171 -2.29 0.61 -10.77
C SER A 171 -1.05 0.97 -11.62
N SER A 172 -0.11 0.04 -11.75
CA SER A 172 1.19 0.22 -12.42
C SER A 172 1.37 -0.71 -13.61
N LEU A 173 2.47 -0.55 -14.35
CA LEU A 173 2.96 -1.51 -15.35
C LEU A 173 1.97 -1.84 -16.48
N GLY A 174 1.00 -0.96 -16.77
CA GLY A 174 -0.04 -1.26 -17.76
C GLY A 174 -1.02 -2.34 -17.28
N PHE A 175 -1.35 -2.36 -15.99
CA PHE A 175 -2.30 -3.32 -15.40
C PHE A 175 -3.65 -3.39 -16.12
N ASN A 176 -4.06 -2.35 -16.85
CA ASN A 176 -5.31 -2.27 -17.58
C ASN A 176 -5.15 -2.48 -19.09
N GLU A 177 -3.95 -2.78 -19.58
CA GLU A 177 -3.71 -3.06 -20.98
C GLU A 177 -4.42 -4.35 -21.38
N THR A 178 -5.34 -4.24 -22.34
CA THR A 178 -5.99 -5.39 -22.96
C THR A 178 -5.19 -5.79 -24.20
N ARG A 179 -5.19 -7.08 -24.55
CA ARG A 179 -4.62 -7.50 -25.84
C ARG A 179 -5.50 -6.96 -26.96
N GLU A 180 -5.19 -5.77 -27.48
CA GLU A 180 -5.60 -5.43 -28.84
C GLU A 180 -4.92 -6.44 -29.76
N LYS A 181 -5.74 -7.23 -30.49
CA LYS A 181 -5.22 -8.02 -31.61
C LYS A 181 -4.73 -7.00 -32.65
N LYS A 182 -3.42 -6.81 -32.71
CA LYS A 182 -2.77 -6.26 -33.90
C LYS A 182 -3.05 -7.13 -35.11
#